data_AF-A0AAU5KRV1-F1
#
_entry.id   AF-A0AAU5KRV1-F1
#
_cell.length_a   1.000
_cell.length_b   1.000
_cell.length_c   1.000
_cell.angle_alpha   90.00
_cell.angle_beta   90.00
_cell.angle_gamma   90.00
#
_symmetry.space_group_name_H-M   'P 1'
#
loop_
_entity.id
_entity.type
_entity.pdbx_description
1 polymer ?
#
loop_
_entity_poly.entity_id
_entity_poly.type
_entity_poly.pdbx_seq_one_letter_code
_entity_poly.pdbx_strand_id
1 'polypeptide(L)'
;MTAPADSDLHLLTGAYALHSLDADERDAFEAHLGGCESCGEEVAGFAAALSRLGTAQAVEPPPRLRAALLARLEGEHQSPPLPRHTGAAAPRVAPPGVRRRARWPRFALAASLAATTALGVLAVQQHEQARRARSDAGQLRARQAAFGELLTAPDARVSTVTAGSGVGTVVWSADRNRAGFLATGLPDPGPGRVYELWLDHAGTYLPAGLLPDGDGALLLTAPLDGARSVGLTVEPAGGSVRPTGEPVLALRLGRT
;
A
#
# COMPACT_ATOMS: atom_id res chain seq x y z
N MET A 1 -31.38 -23.19 5.92
CA MET A 1 -30.15 -22.47 5.56
C MET A 1 -29.55 -23.16 4.35
N THR A 2 -29.25 -22.38 3.32
CA THR A 2 -28.69 -22.89 2.05
C THR A 2 -27.17 -22.90 2.22
N ALA A 3 -26.50 -24.00 1.86
CA ALA A 3 -25.04 -24.07 1.91
C ALA A 3 -24.42 -22.93 1.07
N PRO A 4 -23.38 -22.23 1.56
CA PRO A 4 -22.72 -21.16 0.81
C PRO A 4 -22.14 -21.69 -0.49
N ALA A 5 -22.19 -20.88 -1.55
CA ALA A 5 -21.55 -21.24 -2.81
C ALA A 5 -20.02 -21.24 -2.65
N ASP A 6 -19.30 -22.01 -3.47
CA ASP A 6 -17.83 -22.18 -3.36
C ASP A 6 -17.07 -20.84 -3.48
N SER A 7 -17.61 -19.88 -4.25
CA SER A 7 -17.07 -18.51 -4.33
C SER A 7 -17.21 -17.71 -3.02
N ASP A 8 -18.25 -17.98 -2.25
CA ASP A 8 -18.55 -17.25 -1.01
C ASP A 8 -17.61 -17.69 0.11
N LEU A 9 -17.16 -18.94 0.08
CA LEU A 9 -16.22 -19.50 1.06
C LEU A 9 -14.87 -18.75 1.06
N HIS A 10 -14.38 -18.30 -0.09
CA HIS A 10 -13.15 -17.50 -0.17
C HIS A 10 -13.24 -16.17 0.60
N LEU A 11 -14.45 -15.62 0.79
CA LEU A 11 -14.65 -14.36 1.51
C LEU A 11 -14.66 -14.54 3.04
N LEU A 12 -14.68 -15.79 3.53
CA LEU A 12 -14.81 -16.10 4.95
C LEU A 12 -13.46 -16.19 5.68
N THR A 13 -12.32 -16.06 5.00
CA THR A 13 -10.97 -16.25 5.57
C THR A 13 -10.71 -15.35 6.78
N GLY A 14 -11.10 -14.07 6.71
CA GLY A 14 -10.96 -13.12 7.82
C GLY A 14 -11.88 -13.44 9.01
N ALA A 15 -13.14 -13.77 8.74
CA ALA A 15 -14.12 -14.14 9.76
C ALA A 15 -13.76 -15.48 10.44
N TYR A 16 -13.23 -16.44 9.68
CA TYR A 16 -12.69 -17.68 10.20
C TYR A 16 -11.51 -17.42 11.15
N ALA A 17 -10.55 -16.60 10.74
CA ALA A 17 -9.38 -16.26 11.57
C ALA A 17 -9.76 -15.51 12.87
N LEU A 18 -10.85 -14.74 12.85
CA LEU A 18 -11.43 -14.06 14.01
C LEU A 18 -12.33 -14.96 14.87
N HIS A 19 -12.51 -16.23 14.49
CA HIS A 19 -13.46 -17.16 15.11
C HIS A 19 -14.89 -16.61 15.16
N SER A 20 -15.33 -15.90 14.12
CA SER A 20 -16.63 -15.22 14.06
C SER A 20 -17.64 -15.87 13.11
N LEU A 21 -17.33 -17.05 12.55
CA LEU A 21 -18.27 -17.83 11.74
C LEU A 21 -19.26 -18.59 12.62
N ASP A 22 -20.46 -18.83 12.09
CA ASP A 22 -21.34 -19.82 12.70
C ASP A 22 -20.85 -21.26 12.46
N ALA A 23 -21.50 -22.24 13.09
CA ALA A 23 -21.04 -23.63 13.05
C ALA A 23 -21.11 -24.23 11.62
N ASP A 24 -22.17 -23.91 10.87
CA ASP A 24 -22.39 -24.48 9.54
C ASP A 24 -21.42 -23.85 8.52
N GLU A 25 -21.22 -22.53 8.61
CA GLU A 25 -20.23 -21.80 7.81
C GLU A 25 -18.80 -22.25 8.10
N ARG A 26 -18.47 -22.47 9.38
CA ARG A 26 -17.15 -22.95 9.78
C ARG A 26 -16.89 -24.34 9.22
N ASP A 27 -17.82 -25.28 9.39
CA ASP A 27 -17.65 -26.65 8.92
C ASP A 27 -17.51 -26.70 7.38
N ALA A 28 -18.30 -25.88 6.67
CA ALA A 28 -18.18 -25.74 5.21
C ALA A 28 -16.83 -25.11 4.80
N PHE A 29 -16.38 -24.07 5.50
CA PHE A 29 -15.11 -23.42 5.22
C PHE A 29 -13.91 -24.32 5.54
N GLU A 30 -13.94 -25.11 6.62
CA GLU A 30 -12.87 -26.05 6.98
C GLU A 30 -12.75 -27.19 5.96
N ALA A 31 -13.87 -27.68 5.42
CA ALA A 31 -13.86 -28.64 4.33
C ALA A 31 -13.19 -28.06 3.07
N HIS A 32 -13.47 -26.79 2.73
CA HIS A 32 -12.83 -26.08 1.63
C HIS A 32 -11.34 -25.81 1.89
N LEU A 33 -10.98 -25.43 3.13
CA LEU A 33 -9.61 -25.12 3.53
C LEU A 33 -8.65 -26.29 3.31
N GLY A 34 -9.14 -27.53 3.49
CA GLY A 34 -8.36 -28.74 3.21
C GLY A 34 -7.93 -28.92 1.75
N GLY A 35 -8.57 -28.20 0.81
CA GLY A 35 -8.28 -28.27 -0.63
C GLY A 35 -7.82 -26.94 -1.25
N CYS A 36 -7.76 -25.84 -0.50
CA CYS A 36 -7.49 -24.51 -1.03
C CYS A 36 -6.27 -23.84 -0.37
N GLU A 37 -5.13 -23.86 -1.07
CA GLU A 37 -3.86 -23.29 -0.58
C GLU A 37 -3.95 -21.78 -0.35
N SER A 38 -4.60 -21.02 -1.24
CA SER A 38 -4.72 -19.55 -1.11
C SER A 38 -5.51 -19.14 0.14
N CYS A 39 -6.60 -19.86 0.47
CA CYS A 39 -7.33 -19.63 1.71
C CYS A 39 -6.48 -19.97 2.93
N GLY A 40 -5.65 -21.03 2.85
CA GLY A 40 -4.68 -21.38 3.89
C GLY A 40 -3.65 -20.28 4.14
N GLU A 41 -3.07 -19.71 3.08
CA GLU A 41 -2.12 -18.59 3.19
C GLU A 41 -2.77 -17.34 3.79
N GLU A 42 -3.99 -17.01 3.36
CA GLU A 42 -4.70 -15.83 3.84
C GLU A 42 -5.10 -15.95 5.31
N VAL A 43 -5.64 -17.11 5.73
CA VAL A 43 -5.93 -17.41 7.14
C VAL A 43 -4.67 -17.33 7.99
N ALA A 44 -3.54 -17.86 7.52
CA ALA A 44 -2.26 -17.76 8.23
C ALA A 44 -1.79 -16.29 8.38
N GLY A 45 -1.98 -15.47 7.34
CA GLY A 45 -1.70 -14.04 7.38
C GLY A 45 -2.55 -13.29 8.40
N PHE A 46 -3.86 -13.55 8.44
CA PHE A 46 -4.76 -12.97 9.44
C PHE A 46 -4.42 -13.44 10.85
N ALA A 47 -4.15 -14.74 11.06
CA ALA A 47 -3.75 -15.28 12.35
C ALA A 47 -2.47 -14.62 12.89
N ALA A 48 -1.48 -14.37 12.02
CA ALA A 48 -0.25 -13.67 12.38
C ALA A 48 -0.51 -12.20 12.78
N ALA A 49 -1.43 -11.50 12.09
CA ALA A 49 -1.82 -10.14 12.44
C ALA A 49 -2.56 -10.10 13.79
N LEU A 50 -3.52 -11.01 14.00
CA LEU A 50 -4.27 -11.13 15.25
C LEU A 50 -3.38 -11.48 16.44
N SER A 51 -2.37 -12.33 16.24
CA SER A 51 -1.38 -12.63 17.28
C SER A 51 -0.65 -11.37 17.76
N ARG A 52 -0.25 -10.46 16.86
CA ARG A 52 0.40 -9.19 17.22
C ARG A 52 -0.54 -8.24 17.97
N LEU A 53 -1.81 -8.23 17.62
CA LEU A 53 -2.82 -7.44 18.34
C LEU A 53 -3.09 -8.03 19.72
N GLY A 54 -3.17 -9.36 19.83
CA GLY A 54 -3.37 -10.06 21.09
C GLY A 54 -2.21 -9.88 22.06
N THR A 55 -0.97 -9.91 21.60
CA THR A 55 0.20 -9.64 22.47
C THR A 55 0.21 -8.21 22.99
N ALA A 56 -0.22 -7.24 22.19
CA ALA A 56 -0.34 -5.85 22.62
C ALA A 56 -1.42 -5.64 23.71
N GLN A 57 -2.37 -6.57 23.85
CA GLN A 57 -3.47 -6.55 24.82
C GLN A 57 -3.33 -7.61 25.92
N ALA A 58 -2.17 -8.26 26.01
CA ALA A 58 -1.96 -9.35 26.97
C ALA A 58 -1.95 -8.84 28.41
N VAL A 59 -2.60 -9.61 29.30
CA VAL A 59 -2.61 -9.37 30.75
C VAL A 59 -1.92 -10.53 31.46
N GLU A 60 -1.12 -10.22 32.48
CA GLU A 60 -0.42 -11.25 33.26
C GLU A 60 -1.42 -12.20 33.94
N PRO A 61 -1.37 -13.52 33.66
CA PRO A 61 -2.27 -14.48 34.28
C PRO A 61 -1.90 -14.72 35.76
N PRO A 62 -2.85 -15.08 36.63
CA PRO A 62 -2.54 -15.44 38.01
C PRO A 62 -1.54 -16.62 38.08
N PRO A 63 -0.53 -16.59 38.95
CA PRO A 63 0.54 -17.61 38.98
C PRO A 63 0.02 -19.02 39.26
N ARG A 64 -1.11 -19.14 39.97
CA ARG A 64 -1.80 -20.42 40.21
C ARG A 64 -2.30 -21.11 38.94
N LEU A 65 -2.55 -20.35 37.85
CA LEU A 65 -3.09 -20.90 36.60
C LEU A 65 -2.11 -21.88 35.96
N ARG A 66 -0.81 -21.57 35.99
CA ARG A 66 0.24 -22.45 35.46
C ARG A 66 0.28 -23.78 36.22
N ALA A 67 0.29 -23.72 37.55
CA ALA A 67 0.31 -24.92 38.39
C ALA A 67 -0.94 -25.79 38.18
N ALA A 68 -2.13 -25.16 38.11
CA ALA A 68 -3.39 -25.85 37.84
C ALA A 68 -3.43 -26.51 36.45
N LEU A 69 -2.89 -25.85 35.42
CA LEU A 69 -2.79 -26.40 34.07
C LEU A 69 -1.84 -27.60 34.02
N LEU A 70 -0.65 -27.47 34.61
CA LEU A 70 0.35 -28.55 34.63
C LEU A 70 -0.17 -29.79 35.37
N ALA A 71 -0.82 -29.61 36.52
CA ALA A 71 -1.43 -30.72 37.26
C ALA A 71 -2.57 -31.41 36.48
N ARG A 72 -3.31 -30.66 35.64
CA ARG A 72 -4.35 -31.24 34.78
C ARG A 72 -3.76 -32.07 33.64
N LEU A 73 -2.66 -31.61 33.05
CA LEU A 73 -1.96 -32.33 31.97
C LEU A 73 -1.36 -33.64 32.44
N GLU A 74 -0.91 -33.74 33.70
CA GLU A 74 -0.38 -34.99 34.27
C GLU A 74 -1.42 -36.11 34.36
N GLY A 75 -2.71 -35.77 34.43
CA GLY A 75 -3.82 -36.74 34.49
C GLY A 75 -4.43 -37.11 33.14
N GLU A 76 -4.14 -36.34 32.09
CA GLU A 76 -4.68 -36.59 30.75
C GLU A 76 -3.78 -37.58 29.99
N HIS A 77 -4.30 -38.78 29.75
CA HIS A 77 -3.63 -39.73 28.86
C HIS A 77 -3.72 -39.20 27.43
N GLN A 78 -2.57 -38.99 26.80
CA GLN A 78 -2.52 -38.64 25.38
C GLN A 78 -3.22 -39.76 24.58
N SER A 79 -4.23 -39.39 23.80
CA SER A 79 -4.83 -40.31 22.83
C SER A 79 -3.71 -40.82 21.90
N PRO A 80 -3.65 -42.14 21.60
CA PRO A 80 -2.70 -42.66 20.65
C PRO A 80 -2.81 -41.87 19.33
N PRO A 81 -1.69 -41.62 18.62
CA PRO A 81 -1.78 -41.02 17.29
C PRO A 81 -2.73 -41.86 16.44
N LEU A 82 -3.76 -41.20 15.88
CA LEU A 82 -4.65 -41.84 14.92
C LEU A 82 -3.78 -42.52 13.84
N PRO A 83 -4.04 -43.78 13.49
CA PRO A 83 -3.28 -44.44 12.45
C PRO A 83 -3.32 -43.56 11.20
N ARG A 84 -2.14 -43.13 10.73
CA ARG A 84 -2.01 -42.56 9.40
C ARG A 84 -2.66 -43.56 8.46
N HIS A 85 -3.69 -43.15 7.72
CA HIS A 85 -4.23 -43.94 6.63
C HIS A 85 -3.16 -44.06 5.54
N THR A 86 -2.17 -44.92 5.76
CA THR A 86 -1.39 -45.53 4.68
C THR A 86 -2.39 -46.33 3.87
N GLY A 87 -2.56 -45.96 2.60
CA GLY A 87 -3.59 -46.48 1.71
C GLY A 87 -3.78 -47.99 1.83
N ALA A 88 -4.92 -48.38 2.39
CA ALA A 88 -5.50 -49.69 2.17
C ALA A 88 -6.50 -49.52 1.02
N ALA A 89 -6.25 -50.21 -0.08
CA ALA A 89 -7.10 -50.25 -1.24
C ALA A 89 -8.55 -50.58 -0.85
N ALA A 90 -9.48 -49.67 -1.14
CA ALA A 90 -10.91 -49.94 -1.09
C ALA A 90 -11.28 -51.00 -2.15
N PRO A 91 -12.29 -51.86 -1.89
CA PRO A 91 -12.75 -52.85 -2.85
C PRO A 91 -13.29 -52.15 -4.11
N ARG A 92 -12.86 -52.64 -5.28
CA ARG A 92 -13.36 -52.19 -6.58
C ARG A 92 -14.83 -52.62 -6.72
N VAL A 93 -15.75 -51.72 -6.43
CA VAL A 93 -17.11 -51.79 -6.99
C VAL A 93 -17.02 -51.29 -8.44
N ALA A 94 -17.28 -52.18 -9.39
CA ALA A 94 -17.38 -51.82 -10.79
C ALA A 94 -18.60 -50.89 -11.00
N PRO A 95 -18.45 -49.71 -11.63
CA PRO A 95 -19.62 -48.95 -12.05
C PRO A 95 -20.34 -49.70 -13.19
N PRO A 96 -21.69 -49.69 -13.24
CA PRO A 96 -22.40 -50.18 -14.41
C PRO A 96 -22.03 -49.30 -15.61
N GLY A 97 -21.71 -49.96 -16.71
CA GLY A 97 -21.31 -49.30 -17.94
C GLY A 97 -22.41 -48.39 -18.45
N VAL A 98 -22.14 -47.09 -18.48
CA VAL A 98 -22.81 -46.19 -19.42
C VAL A 98 -21.80 -45.86 -20.51
N ARG A 99 -21.97 -46.54 -21.64
CA ARG A 99 -21.41 -46.08 -22.91
C ARG A 99 -22.03 -44.72 -23.22
N ARG A 100 -21.26 -43.65 -23.08
CA ARG A 100 -21.42 -42.48 -23.94
C ARG A 100 -20.09 -42.16 -24.57
N ARG A 101 -20.00 -42.49 -25.86
CA ARG A 101 -19.08 -41.82 -26.79
C ARG A 101 -19.45 -40.33 -26.78
N ALA A 102 -18.72 -39.54 -26.01
CA ALA A 102 -18.52 -38.15 -26.34
C ALA A 102 -17.07 -38.03 -26.77
N ARG A 103 -16.86 -38.01 -28.09
CA ARG A 103 -15.63 -37.47 -28.65
C ARG A 103 -15.51 -36.06 -28.06
N TRP A 104 -14.35 -35.70 -27.53
CA TRP A 104 -13.67 -34.38 -27.63
C TRP A 104 -12.46 -34.36 -26.66
N PRO A 105 -11.36 -35.08 -26.94
CA PRO A 105 -10.20 -35.10 -26.06
C PRO A 105 -9.05 -34.22 -26.54
N ARG A 106 -9.32 -32.97 -26.94
CA ARG A 106 -8.26 -31.99 -27.30
C ARG A 106 -8.48 -30.58 -26.78
N PHE A 107 -9.71 -30.20 -26.43
CA PHE A 107 -10.01 -28.85 -25.92
C PHE A 107 -10.09 -28.75 -24.39
N ALA A 108 -10.28 -29.87 -23.67
CA ALA A 108 -10.35 -29.86 -22.20
C ALA A 108 -8.99 -29.54 -21.55
N LEU A 109 -7.89 -30.07 -22.08
CA LEU A 109 -6.53 -29.77 -21.58
C LEU A 109 -6.12 -28.32 -21.88
N ALA A 110 -6.55 -27.79 -23.03
CA ALA A 110 -6.31 -26.40 -23.42
C ALA A 110 -7.09 -25.41 -22.52
N ALA A 111 -8.34 -25.75 -22.14
CA ALA A 111 -9.15 -24.93 -21.25
C ALA A 111 -8.56 -24.82 -19.83
N SER A 112 -7.97 -25.90 -19.29
CA SER A 112 -7.32 -25.89 -17.97
C SER A 112 -6.01 -25.08 -17.94
N LEU A 113 -5.21 -25.13 -19.01
CA LEU A 113 -4.04 -24.26 -19.14
C LEU A 113 -4.43 -22.78 -19.32
N ALA A 114 -5.51 -22.51 -20.07
CA ALA A 114 -6.03 -21.16 -20.22
C ALA A 114 -6.57 -20.58 -18.90
N ALA A 115 -7.21 -21.40 -18.07
CA ALA A 115 -7.72 -20.96 -16.77
C ALA A 115 -6.60 -20.66 -15.76
N THR A 116 -5.57 -21.50 -15.68
CA THR A 116 -4.41 -21.28 -14.77
C THR A 116 -3.57 -20.08 -15.20
N THR A 117 -3.37 -19.88 -16.49
CA THR A 117 -2.71 -18.67 -17.00
C THR A 117 -3.54 -17.42 -16.75
N ALA A 118 -4.86 -17.46 -16.94
CA ALA A 118 -5.74 -16.34 -16.64
C ALA A 118 -5.76 -15.98 -15.14
N LEU A 119 -5.84 -16.98 -14.25
CA LEU A 119 -5.77 -16.76 -12.80
C LEU A 119 -4.40 -16.26 -12.34
N GLY A 120 -3.31 -16.80 -12.91
CA GLY A 120 -1.96 -16.32 -12.64
C GLY A 120 -1.75 -14.86 -13.08
N VAL A 121 -2.29 -14.48 -14.24
CA VAL A 121 -2.27 -13.08 -14.72
C VAL A 121 -3.07 -12.17 -13.79
N LEU A 122 -4.26 -12.59 -13.34
CA LEU A 122 -5.07 -11.80 -12.40
C LEU A 122 -4.39 -11.66 -11.03
N ALA A 123 -3.77 -12.70 -10.50
CA ALA A 123 -3.02 -12.66 -9.24
C ALA A 123 -1.81 -11.72 -9.33
N VAL A 124 -1.04 -11.78 -10.42
CA VAL A 124 0.06 -10.85 -10.67
C VAL A 124 -0.44 -9.42 -10.79
N GLN A 125 -1.54 -9.22 -11.52
CA GLN A 125 -2.13 -7.89 -11.70
C GLN A 125 -2.64 -7.30 -10.37
N GLN A 126 -3.27 -8.10 -9.51
CA GLN A 126 -3.69 -7.66 -8.17
C GLN A 126 -2.49 -7.36 -7.26
N HIS A 127 -1.45 -8.20 -7.30
CA HIS A 127 -0.24 -7.94 -6.51
C HIS A 127 0.49 -6.69 -6.96
N GLU A 128 0.54 -6.44 -8.27
CA GLU A 128 1.08 -5.21 -8.82
C GLU A 128 0.24 -4.00 -8.41
N GLN A 129 -1.10 -4.10 -8.44
CA GLN A 129 -1.98 -3.03 -7.97
C GLN A 129 -1.78 -2.74 -6.48
N ALA A 130 -1.68 -3.78 -5.64
CA ALA A 130 -1.42 -3.63 -4.21
C ALA A 130 -0.03 -3.03 -3.94
N ARG A 131 0.99 -3.41 -4.72
CA ARG A 131 2.33 -2.81 -4.64
C ARG A 131 2.32 -1.34 -5.03
N ARG A 132 1.65 -0.99 -6.14
CA ARG A 132 1.48 0.41 -6.60
C ARG A 132 0.75 1.24 -5.53
N ALA A 133 -0.36 0.73 -5.00
CA ALA A 133 -1.10 1.41 -3.94
C ALA A 133 -0.25 1.63 -2.67
N ARG A 134 0.56 0.64 -2.27
CA ARG A 134 1.48 0.77 -1.12
C ARG A 134 2.63 1.75 -1.41
N SER A 135 3.21 1.74 -2.60
CA SER A 135 4.26 2.69 -2.97
C SER A 135 3.74 4.11 -3.02
N ASP A 136 2.55 4.32 -3.59
CA ASP A 136 1.91 5.63 -3.71
C ASP A 136 1.58 6.18 -2.31
N ALA A 137 1.01 5.35 -1.44
CA ALA A 137 0.75 5.71 -0.04
C ALA A 137 2.05 6.00 0.73
N GLY A 138 3.13 5.26 0.46
CA GLY A 138 4.44 5.51 1.05
C GLY A 138 5.02 6.87 0.61
N GLN A 139 4.93 7.19 -0.68
CA GLN A 139 5.39 8.46 -1.23
C GLN A 139 4.60 9.65 -0.68
N LEU A 140 3.27 9.55 -0.59
CA LEU A 140 2.45 10.60 0.01
C LEU A 140 2.83 10.85 1.48
N ARG A 141 2.98 9.78 2.27
CA ARG A 141 3.41 9.91 3.68
C ARG A 141 4.78 10.53 3.79
N ALA A 142 5.74 10.14 2.95
CA ALA A 142 7.09 10.73 2.94
C ALA A 142 7.06 12.23 2.60
N ARG A 143 6.24 12.63 1.62
CA ARG A 143 6.04 14.05 1.26
C ARG A 143 5.41 14.85 2.40
N GLN A 144 4.37 14.30 3.04
CA GLN A 144 3.72 14.91 4.21
C GLN A 144 4.69 15.05 5.39
N ALA A 145 5.46 14.02 5.69
CA ALA A 145 6.46 14.05 6.76
C ALA A 145 7.53 15.11 6.48
N ALA A 146 8.05 15.18 5.25
CA ALA A 146 9.08 16.15 4.90
C ALA A 146 8.58 17.61 4.94
N PHE A 147 7.32 17.87 4.57
CA PHE A 147 6.68 19.17 4.80
C PHE A 147 6.46 19.46 6.29
N GLY A 148 6.01 18.46 7.06
CA GLY A 148 5.81 18.59 8.50
C GLY A 148 7.11 18.89 9.25
N GLU A 149 8.21 18.21 8.89
CA GLU A 149 9.55 18.48 9.42
C GLU A 149 9.99 19.92 9.14
N LEU A 150 9.67 20.45 7.96
CA LEU A 150 10.00 21.82 7.59
C LEU A 150 9.20 22.85 8.38
N LEU A 151 7.89 22.63 8.53
CA LEU A 151 6.99 23.53 9.26
C LEU A 151 7.22 23.53 10.78
N THR A 152 7.77 22.43 11.30
CA THR A 152 8.10 22.27 12.73
C THR A 152 9.56 22.57 13.06
N ALA A 153 10.37 22.94 12.07
CA ALA A 153 11.77 23.31 12.30
C ALA A 153 11.85 24.59 13.16
N PRO A 154 12.70 24.64 14.20
CA PRO A 154 12.82 25.82 15.06
C PRO A 154 13.24 27.09 14.33
N ASP A 155 13.99 26.94 13.24
CA ASP A 155 14.48 28.01 12.37
C ASP A 155 13.59 28.22 11.13
N ALA A 156 12.41 27.60 11.08
CA ALA A 156 11.49 27.74 9.96
C ALA A 156 11.12 29.20 9.74
N ARG A 157 11.34 29.70 8.52
CA ARG A 157 10.96 31.03 8.07
C ARG A 157 9.93 30.92 6.96
N VAL A 158 9.07 31.93 6.89
CA VAL A 158 7.98 32.01 5.89
C VAL A 158 8.05 33.35 5.21
N SER A 159 7.91 33.35 3.88
CA SER A 159 7.77 34.55 3.07
C SER A 159 6.64 34.34 2.07
N THR A 160 5.78 35.34 1.96
CA THR A 160 4.62 35.31 1.06
C THR A 160 4.67 36.49 0.11
N VAL A 161 4.28 36.26 -1.13
CA VAL A 161 4.23 37.27 -2.19
C VAL A 161 2.97 37.07 -3.02
N THR A 162 2.40 38.16 -3.50
CA THR A 162 1.21 38.15 -4.36
C THR A 162 1.64 38.37 -5.82
N ALA A 163 1.13 37.54 -6.74
CA ALA A 163 1.26 37.69 -8.19
C ALA A 163 -0.14 37.80 -8.81
N GLY A 164 -0.54 39.02 -9.20
CA GLY A 164 -1.89 39.25 -9.71
C GLY A 164 -2.94 38.90 -8.65
N SER A 165 -3.81 37.94 -8.96
CA SER A 165 -4.82 37.39 -8.04
C SER A 165 -4.29 36.27 -7.13
N GLY A 166 -3.12 35.72 -7.41
CA GLY A 166 -2.57 34.56 -6.74
C GLY A 166 -1.54 34.90 -5.67
N VAL A 167 -1.25 33.91 -4.82
CA VAL A 167 -0.32 34.02 -3.70
C VAL A 167 0.67 32.87 -3.77
N GLY A 168 1.96 33.19 -3.69
CA GLY A 168 3.04 32.24 -3.51
C GLY A 168 3.64 32.38 -2.11
N THR A 169 3.80 31.26 -1.40
CA THR A 169 4.41 31.19 -0.08
C THR A 169 5.59 30.24 -0.11
N VAL A 170 6.75 30.71 0.32
CA VAL A 170 7.93 29.87 0.56
C VAL A 170 8.09 29.69 2.06
N VAL A 171 8.21 28.43 2.48
CA VAL A 171 8.66 28.05 3.82
C VAL A 171 10.05 27.45 3.68
N TRP A 172 10.99 27.81 4.55
CA TRP A 172 12.33 27.22 4.51
C TRP A 172 12.96 27.10 5.90
N SER A 173 13.90 26.16 6.02
CA SER A 173 14.77 25.99 7.18
C SER A 173 16.20 25.87 6.67
N ALA A 174 17.08 26.71 7.20
CA ALA A 174 18.49 26.71 6.86
C ALA A 174 19.19 25.50 7.50
N ASP A 175 18.86 25.19 8.75
CA ASP A 175 19.44 24.06 9.48
C ASP A 175 19.09 22.72 8.83
N ARG A 176 17.89 22.63 8.23
CA ARG A 176 17.45 21.45 7.48
C ARG A 176 17.84 21.50 6.00
N ASN A 177 18.41 22.62 5.53
CA ASN A 177 18.75 22.86 4.13
C ASN A 177 17.60 22.51 3.17
N ARG A 178 16.38 22.94 3.52
CA ARG A 178 15.15 22.57 2.81
C ARG A 178 14.19 23.75 2.68
N ALA A 179 13.46 23.78 1.57
CA ALA A 179 12.35 24.68 1.34
C ALA A 179 11.14 23.94 0.77
N GLY A 180 9.96 24.50 1.02
CA GLY A 180 8.71 24.15 0.40
C GLY A 180 8.05 25.39 -0.16
N PHE A 181 7.34 25.22 -1.27
CA PHE A 181 6.55 26.26 -1.91
C PHE A 181 5.08 25.86 -1.94
N LEU A 182 4.21 26.84 -1.67
CA LEU A 182 2.77 26.72 -1.77
C LEU A 182 2.26 27.85 -2.67
N ALA A 183 1.45 27.50 -3.66
CA ALA A 183 0.76 28.44 -4.52
C ALA A 183 -0.75 28.31 -4.35
N THR A 184 -1.44 29.45 -4.43
CA THR A 184 -2.90 29.48 -4.47
C THR A 184 -3.36 30.59 -5.41
N GLY A 185 -4.22 30.26 -6.37
CA GLY A 185 -4.87 31.20 -7.27
C GLY A 185 -3.97 31.91 -8.27
N LEU A 186 -2.79 31.33 -8.60
CA LEU A 186 -1.98 31.86 -9.70
C LEU A 186 -2.74 31.69 -11.03
N PRO A 187 -2.52 32.57 -12.02
CA PRO A 187 -3.12 32.42 -13.34
C PRO A 187 -2.82 31.05 -13.99
N ASP A 188 -3.69 30.58 -14.88
CA ASP A 188 -3.41 29.39 -15.69
C ASP A 188 -2.15 29.63 -16.56
N PRO A 189 -1.10 28.80 -16.48
CA PRO A 189 0.11 28.96 -17.30
C PRO A 189 -0.16 28.76 -18.81
N GLY A 190 -1.28 28.15 -19.18
CA GLY A 190 -1.70 27.89 -20.55
C GLY A 190 -1.28 26.51 -21.08
N PRO A 191 -1.78 26.11 -22.26
CA PRO A 191 -1.57 24.77 -22.79
C PRO A 191 -0.10 24.48 -23.07
N GLY A 192 0.39 23.33 -22.58
CA GLY A 192 1.78 22.90 -22.77
C GLY A 192 2.80 23.69 -21.95
N ARG A 193 2.35 24.47 -20.97
CA ARG A 193 3.16 25.27 -20.05
C ARG A 193 2.93 24.83 -18.62
N VAL A 194 3.91 25.09 -17.77
CA VAL A 194 3.88 24.82 -16.32
C VAL A 194 4.59 25.96 -15.60
N TYR A 195 4.37 26.08 -14.30
CA TYR A 195 5.23 26.91 -13.47
C TYR A 195 6.50 26.14 -13.08
N GLU A 196 7.66 26.79 -13.13
CA GLU A 196 8.93 26.23 -12.67
C GLU A 196 9.54 27.11 -11.59
N LEU A 197 9.97 26.47 -10.51
CA LEU A 197 10.70 27.10 -9.43
C LEU A 197 12.19 27.08 -9.69
N TRP A 198 12.84 28.16 -9.28
CA TRP A 198 14.27 28.35 -9.43
C TRP A 198 14.91 28.78 -8.12
N LEU A 199 16.06 28.20 -7.79
CA LEU A 199 16.92 28.73 -6.73
C LEU A 199 18.04 29.57 -7.32
N ASP A 200 18.08 30.84 -6.94
CA ASP A 200 19.16 31.75 -7.31
C ASP A 200 20.38 31.58 -6.39
N HIS A 201 21.45 31.04 -6.97
CA HIS A 201 22.77 30.95 -6.38
C HIS A 201 23.70 31.99 -7.02
N ALA A 202 23.63 33.22 -6.50
CA ALA A 202 24.46 34.34 -6.92
C ALA A 202 24.46 34.60 -8.45
N GLY A 203 23.28 34.53 -9.06
CA GLY A 203 23.04 34.72 -10.50
C GLY A 203 22.92 33.41 -11.29
N THR A 204 23.19 32.26 -10.67
CA THR A 204 22.96 30.94 -11.28
C THR A 204 21.64 30.37 -10.81
N TYR A 205 20.70 30.17 -11.73
CA TYR A 205 19.39 29.62 -11.42
C TYR A 205 19.37 28.10 -11.59
N LEU A 206 19.07 27.39 -10.51
CA LEU A 206 18.91 25.93 -10.51
C LEU A 206 17.43 25.55 -10.52
N PRO A 207 16.98 24.62 -11.38
CA PRO A 207 15.64 24.07 -11.32
C PRO A 207 15.34 23.49 -9.94
N ALA A 208 14.23 23.89 -9.35
CA ALA A 208 13.86 23.54 -7.98
C ALA A 208 12.49 22.85 -7.88
N GLY A 209 11.78 22.69 -9.01
CA GLY A 209 10.56 21.90 -9.08
C GLY A 209 9.54 22.47 -10.06
N LEU A 210 8.61 21.62 -10.50
CA LEU A 210 7.55 21.97 -11.42
C LEU A 210 6.20 21.98 -10.70
N LEU A 211 5.39 22.99 -10.99
CA LEU A 211 4.03 23.12 -10.54
C LEU A 211 3.11 23.21 -11.78
N PRO A 212 2.33 22.15 -12.08
CA PRO A 212 1.54 22.10 -13.31
C PRO A 212 0.47 23.19 -13.43
N ASP A 213 -0.12 23.56 -12.29
CA ASP A 213 -1.29 24.43 -12.21
C ASP A 213 -1.02 25.65 -11.31
N GLY A 214 -1.99 26.57 -11.23
CA GLY A 214 -1.88 27.75 -10.36
C GLY A 214 -2.07 27.50 -8.85
N ASP A 215 -2.42 26.26 -8.49
CA ASP A 215 -2.66 25.80 -7.13
C ASP A 215 -1.79 24.57 -6.83
N GLY A 216 -1.16 24.53 -5.66
CA GLY A 216 -0.49 23.33 -5.19
C GLY A 216 0.68 23.59 -4.25
N ALA A 217 1.34 22.50 -3.86
CA ALA A 217 2.48 22.54 -2.95
C ALA A 217 3.56 21.55 -3.36
N LEU A 218 4.82 21.94 -3.24
CA LEU A 218 5.96 21.04 -3.45
C LEU A 218 7.14 21.39 -2.54
N LEU A 219 7.95 20.38 -2.24
CA LEU A 219 9.28 20.58 -1.66
C LEU A 219 10.25 20.87 -2.80
N LEU A 220 11.12 21.86 -2.59
CA LEU A 220 12.15 22.18 -3.56
C LEU A 220 13.13 21.01 -3.66
N THR A 221 13.49 20.64 -4.89
CA THR A 221 14.37 19.50 -5.17
C THR A 221 15.85 19.82 -5.04
N ALA A 222 16.22 21.10 -5.13
CA ALA A 222 17.57 21.59 -5.01
C ALA A 222 17.89 22.06 -3.57
N PRO A 223 19.13 21.88 -3.08
CA PRO A 223 19.56 22.36 -1.77
C PRO A 223 19.55 23.90 -1.71
N LEU A 224 19.35 24.44 -0.51
CA LEU A 224 19.32 25.89 -0.24
C LEU A 224 20.70 26.49 0.02
N ASP A 225 21.76 25.68 0.14
CA ASP A 225 23.11 26.15 0.46
C ASP A 225 23.58 27.24 -0.51
N GLY A 226 23.67 28.47 -0.02
CA GLY A 226 24.08 29.63 -0.83
C GLY A 226 22.97 30.22 -1.71
N ALA A 227 21.75 29.70 -1.64
CA ALA A 227 20.59 30.27 -2.31
C ALA A 227 20.19 31.62 -1.69
N ARG A 228 19.91 32.61 -2.53
CA ARG A 228 19.53 33.98 -2.13
C ARG A 228 18.06 34.27 -2.32
N SER A 229 17.44 33.61 -3.29
CA SER A 229 16.03 33.78 -3.59
C SER A 229 15.46 32.56 -4.30
N VAL A 230 14.14 32.44 -4.18
CA VAL A 230 13.31 31.54 -4.98
C VAL A 230 12.61 32.36 -6.05
N GLY A 231 12.74 31.96 -7.31
CA GLY A 231 12.00 32.52 -8.43
C GLY A 231 10.94 31.55 -8.93
N LEU A 232 9.90 32.08 -9.58
CA LEU A 232 8.88 31.30 -10.30
C LEU A 232 8.72 31.87 -11.70
N THR A 233 8.81 31.05 -12.73
CA THR A 233 8.53 31.44 -14.14
C THR A 233 7.51 30.50 -14.77
N VAL A 234 6.91 30.92 -15.89
CA VAL A 234 6.12 30.03 -16.76
C VAL A 234 7.05 29.42 -17.79
N GLU A 235 7.12 28.09 -17.85
CA GLU A 235 8.06 27.31 -18.67
C GLU A 235 7.32 26.24 -19.49
N PRO A 236 7.95 25.59 -20.48
CA PRO A 236 7.37 24.45 -21.18
C PRO A 236 7.08 23.26 -20.24
N ALA A 237 6.14 22.37 -20.60
CA ALA A 237 5.67 21.26 -19.74
C ALA A 237 6.72 20.23 -19.26
N GLY A 238 7.99 20.34 -19.67
CA GLY A 238 9.11 19.56 -19.16
C GLY A 238 10.11 20.36 -18.31
N GLY A 239 9.82 21.63 -18.05
CA GLY A 239 10.77 22.59 -17.48
C GLY A 239 11.81 23.06 -18.49
N SER A 240 12.77 23.81 -17.98
CA SER A 240 13.86 24.42 -18.74
C SER A 240 15.19 24.20 -18.02
N VAL A 241 16.31 24.34 -18.73
CA VAL A 241 17.66 24.30 -18.10
C VAL A 241 18.02 25.61 -17.41
N ARG A 242 17.34 26.70 -17.79
CA ARG A 242 17.45 28.05 -17.22
C ARG A 242 16.11 28.76 -17.42
N PRO A 243 15.77 29.78 -16.62
CA PRO A 243 14.56 30.56 -16.82
C PRO A 243 14.47 31.10 -18.24
N THR A 244 13.33 30.92 -18.91
CA THR A 244 13.12 31.40 -20.30
C THR A 244 12.30 32.68 -20.37
N GLY A 245 11.58 33.03 -19.30
CA GLY A 245 10.74 34.22 -19.20
C GLY A 245 11.03 35.07 -17.97
N GLU A 246 10.29 36.17 -17.87
CA GLU A 246 10.32 37.03 -16.69
C GLU A 246 9.76 36.29 -15.46
N PRO A 247 10.32 36.55 -14.26
CA PRO A 247 9.82 35.97 -13.03
C PRO A 247 8.40 36.47 -12.75
N VAL A 248 7.48 35.52 -12.62
CA VAL A 248 6.11 35.75 -12.11
C VAL A 248 6.18 36.10 -10.64
N LEU A 249 7.08 35.44 -9.90
CA LEU A 249 7.36 35.71 -8.49
C LEU A 249 8.86 35.64 -8.22
N ALA A 250 9.31 36.48 -7.29
CA ALA A 250 10.66 36.41 -6.73
C ALA A 250 10.59 36.67 -5.22
N LEU A 251 10.97 35.67 -4.43
CA LEU A 251 11.01 35.73 -2.98
C LEU A 251 12.45 35.66 -2.50
N ARG A 252 12.87 36.61 -1.67
CA ARG A 252 14.19 36.53 -1.04
C ARG A 252 14.17 35.55 0.13
N LEU A 253 15.19 34.71 0.18
CA LEU A 253 15.48 33.93 1.37
C LEU A 253 16.24 34.86 2.33
N GLY A 254 15.66 35.13 3.49
CA GLY A 254 16.30 35.98 4.50
C GLY A 254 17.65 35.39 4.91
N ARG A 255 18.68 36.23 5.12
CA ARG A 255 20.04 35.78 5.45
C ARG A 255 20.04 34.86 6.68
N THR A 256 20.78 33.76 6.58
CA THR A 256 21.23 32.97 7.72
C THR A 256 22.04 33.81 8.70
#